data_AF-A0A3L8SFT9-F1
#
_entry.id   AF-A0A3L8SFT9-F1
#
_cell.length_a   1.000
_cell.length_b   1.000
_cell.length_c   1.000
_cell.angle_alpha   90.00
_cell.angle_beta   90.00
_cell.angle_gamma   90.00
#
_symmetry.space_group_name_H-M   'P 1'
#
loop_
_entity.id
_entity.type
_entity.pdbx_description
1 polymer ?
#
loop_
_entity_poly.entity_id
_entity_poly.type
_entity_poly.pdbx_seq_one_letter_code
_entity_poly.pdbx_strand_id
1 'polypeptide(L)'
;MHEEQPQQRQQPPPQSPEEGTTYIAPVTEPSVNTALVPHMSAISPALTPSPVKILESIEPEIVYAGYDSSKPDTAEYLLSTLNRLAGKQMIQVVKWAKILPGFRNLPLEDQITLIQYSWMCLSSFALSWRSYKHTNSQFLYFAPDLIFDE
;
A
#
# COMPACT_ATOMS: atom_id res chain seq x y z
N MET A 1 -28.41 -52.21 -47.68
CA MET A 1 -29.27 -52.21 -46.48
C MET A 1 -29.37 -50.79 -45.94
N HIS A 2 -30.21 -49.98 -46.56
CA HIS A 2 -30.78 -48.77 -45.95
C HIS A 2 -32.22 -49.15 -45.64
N GLU A 3 -32.71 -48.84 -44.44
CA GLU A 3 -34.07 -49.17 -44.04
C GLU A 3 -34.97 -47.94 -44.24
N GLU A 4 -36.10 -48.18 -44.91
CA GLU A 4 -37.09 -47.20 -45.33
C GLU A 4 -38.33 -47.37 -44.43
N GLN A 5 -39.07 -46.29 -44.11
CA GLN A 5 -40.55 -46.23 -44.16
C GLN A 5 -41.11 -44.83 -43.77
N PRO A 6 -42.36 -44.47 -44.16
CA PRO A 6 -42.57 -43.20 -44.87
C PRO A 6 -43.85 -42.42 -44.47
N GLN A 7 -44.28 -41.49 -45.33
CA GLN A 7 -45.54 -40.72 -45.31
C GLN A 7 -45.66 -39.67 -44.16
N GLN A 8 -46.36 -38.53 -44.32
CA GLN A 8 -47.40 -38.22 -45.31
C GLN A 8 -47.37 -36.75 -45.78
N ARG A 9 -47.76 -36.54 -47.06
CA ARG A 9 -47.77 -35.26 -47.79
C ARG A 9 -49.16 -34.63 -47.73
N GLN A 10 -49.29 -33.31 -47.58
CA GLN A 10 -50.51 -32.56 -47.91
C GLN A 10 -50.20 -31.15 -48.44
N GLN A 11 -51.08 -30.62 -49.29
CA GLN A 11 -50.86 -29.46 -50.18
C GLN A 11 -51.55 -28.17 -49.66
N PRO A 12 -51.11 -26.95 -50.08
CA PRO A 12 -51.84 -25.68 -49.94
C PRO A 12 -52.89 -25.50 -51.07
N PRO A 13 -53.61 -24.36 -51.29
CA PRO A 13 -53.70 -23.04 -50.60
C PRO A 13 -55.18 -22.78 -50.13
N PRO A 14 -55.86 -21.59 -50.14
CA PRO A 14 -55.48 -20.17 -50.35
C PRO A 14 -56.13 -19.12 -49.36
N GLN A 15 -55.90 -17.82 -49.65
CA GLN A 15 -56.74 -16.59 -49.57
C GLN A 15 -57.88 -16.46 -48.51
N SER A 16 -58.17 -15.30 -47.89
CA SER A 16 -57.76 -13.89 -48.11
C SER A 16 -58.01 -13.03 -46.81
N PRO A 17 -57.79 -11.70 -46.76
CA PRO A 17 -57.63 -10.95 -45.50
C PRO A 17 -58.96 -10.47 -44.86
N GLU A 18 -58.92 -10.08 -43.57
CA GLU A 18 -59.27 -8.71 -43.12
C GLU A 18 -59.02 -8.50 -41.60
N GLU A 19 -58.39 -7.35 -41.32
CA GLU A 19 -58.53 -6.41 -40.19
C GLU A 19 -58.63 -6.85 -38.71
N GLY A 20 -57.65 -6.38 -37.93
CA GLY A 20 -57.93 -5.40 -36.89
C GLY A 20 -58.29 -5.88 -35.47
N THR A 21 -57.28 -6.25 -34.67
CA THR A 21 -57.24 -5.79 -33.26
C THR A 21 -55.81 -5.72 -32.72
N THR A 22 -55.52 -4.66 -31.95
CA THR A 22 -54.23 -4.43 -31.29
C THR A 22 -53.87 -5.54 -30.31
N TYR A 23 -52.67 -6.11 -30.44
CA TYR A 23 -51.98 -6.80 -29.34
C TYR A 23 -50.51 -6.37 -29.29
N ILE A 24 -50.05 -5.97 -28.12
CA ILE A 24 -48.69 -5.44 -27.93
C ILE A 24 -47.69 -6.60 -27.95
N ALA A 25 -46.76 -6.58 -28.89
CA ALA A 25 -45.61 -7.48 -28.88
C ALA A 25 -44.64 -7.08 -27.75
N PRO A 26 -44.09 -8.02 -26.97
CA PRO A 26 -43.05 -7.71 -26.01
C PRO A 26 -41.79 -7.23 -26.73
N VAL A 27 -41.21 -6.13 -26.23
CA VAL A 27 -40.00 -5.54 -26.80
C VAL A 27 -38.84 -6.51 -26.64
N THR A 28 -38.18 -6.87 -27.74
CA THR A 28 -36.95 -7.66 -27.71
C THR A 28 -35.82 -6.82 -27.11
N GLU A 29 -35.41 -7.14 -25.87
CA GLU A 29 -34.22 -6.52 -25.27
C GLU A 29 -32.96 -6.89 -26.08
N PRO A 30 -32.12 -5.92 -26.47
CA PRO A 30 -30.87 -6.22 -27.15
C PRO A 30 -29.88 -6.82 -26.15
N SER A 31 -29.34 -8.00 -26.48
CA SER A 31 -28.29 -8.65 -25.71
C SER A 31 -27.08 -7.71 -25.53
N VAL A 32 -26.83 -7.31 -24.28
CA VAL A 32 -25.67 -6.53 -23.86
C VAL A 32 -24.40 -7.37 -23.98
N ASN A 33 -23.90 -7.48 -25.20
CA ASN A 33 -22.61 -8.07 -25.50
C ASN A 33 -21.51 -7.19 -24.92
N THR A 34 -21.04 -7.59 -23.74
CA THR A 34 -19.74 -7.34 -23.13
C THR A 34 -18.88 -6.33 -23.88
N ALA A 35 -19.01 -5.05 -23.52
CA ALA A 35 -17.99 -4.08 -23.85
C ALA A 35 -16.69 -4.54 -23.18
N LEU A 36 -15.72 -4.97 -23.99
CA LEU A 36 -14.35 -5.19 -23.54
C LEU A 36 -13.78 -3.83 -23.16
N VAL A 37 -14.02 -3.40 -21.92
CA VAL A 37 -13.28 -2.31 -21.31
C VAL A 37 -11.80 -2.71 -21.38
N PRO A 38 -10.97 -2.01 -22.16
CA PRO A 38 -9.57 -2.35 -22.18
C PRO A 38 -9.07 -2.00 -20.78
N HIS A 39 -8.53 -2.99 -20.04
CA HIS A 39 -7.88 -2.77 -18.75
C HIS A 39 -6.53 -2.07 -18.99
N MET A 40 -6.59 -0.89 -19.60
CA MET A 40 -5.50 0.04 -19.63
C MET A 40 -5.55 0.78 -18.29
N SER A 41 -4.58 0.48 -17.43
CA SER A 41 -4.15 1.40 -16.37
C SER A 41 -3.47 2.63 -17.00
N ALA A 42 -4.15 3.29 -17.94
CA ALA A 42 -3.70 4.46 -18.70
C ALA A 42 -4.02 5.77 -17.96
N ILE A 43 -4.29 5.70 -16.65
CA ILE A 43 -4.12 6.85 -15.76
C ILE A 43 -2.61 7.02 -15.53
N SER A 44 -1.98 7.59 -16.56
CA SER A 44 -0.79 8.44 -16.49
C SER A 44 0.33 8.04 -15.51
N PRO A 45 1.48 7.51 -15.99
CA PRO A 45 2.73 7.55 -15.21
C PRO A 45 3.16 8.99 -14.82
N ALA A 46 2.53 10.03 -15.38
CA ALA A 46 2.69 11.42 -14.95
C ALA A 46 2.13 11.75 -13.55
N LEU A 47 1.38 10.84 -12.90
CA LEU A 47 0.80 11.07 -11.56
C LEU A 47 1.46 10.24 -10.45
N THR A 48 2.43 9.36 -10.75
CA THR A 48 3.17 8.65 -9.71
C THR A 48 4.15 9.61 -9.02
N PRO A 49 4.06 9.84 -7.69
CA PRO A 49 5.00 10.70 -6.99
C PRO A 49 6.42 10.13 -7.10
N SER A 50 7.41 11.01 -7.24
CA SER A 50 8.83 10.63 -7.20
C SER A 50 9.14 9.80 -5.96
N PRO A 51 10.00 8.76 -6.04
CA PRO A 51 10.43 8.00 -4.86
C PRO A 51 10.89 8.88 -3.69
N VAL A 52 11.56 10.01 -3.98
CA VAL A 52 11.98 11.00 -2.96
C VAL A 52 10.77 11.59 -2.23
N LYS A 53 9.71 11.96 -2.96
CA LYS A 53 8.48 12.50 -2.37
C LYS A 53 7.70 11.45 -1.57
N ILE A 54 7.78 10.18 -1.97
CA ILE A 54 7.24 9.08 -1.16
C ILE A 54 8.03 8.97 0.14
N LEU A 55 9.37 8.90 0.08
CA LEU A 55 10.24 8.82 1.26
C LEU A 55 10.00 9.97 2.25
N GLU A 56 9.95 11.22 1.77
CA GLU A 56 9.59 12.39 2.58
C GLU A 56 8.22 12.22 3.28
N SER A 57 7.22 11.64 2.60
CA SER A 57 5.86 11.48 3.13
C SER A 57 5.69 10.33 4.13
N ILE A 58 6.63 9.38 4.17
CA ILE A 58 6.59 8.24 5.10
C ILE A 58 7.58 8.36 6.26
N GLU A 59 8.42 9.40 6.28
CA GLU A 59 9.46 9.63 7.29
C GLU A 59 8.92 9.50 8.73
N PRO A 60 9.55 8.70 9.61
CA PRO A 60 9.07 8.51 10.98
C PRO A 60 8.96 9.79 11.80
N GLU A 61 7.86 9.95 12.52
CA GLU A 61 7.73 11.02 13.52
C GLU A 61 8.76 10.86 14.66
N ILE A 62 9.23 12.00 15.16
CA ILE A 62 10.16 12.06 16.29
C ILE A 62 9.48 11.52 17.56
N VAL A 63 10.16 10.62 18.26
CA VAL A 63 9.69 10.03 19.52
C VAL A 63 10.48 10.58 20.72
N TYR A 64 9.79 10.77 21.84
CA TYR A 64 10.38 11.22 23.10
C TYR A 64 11.02 10.06 23.88
N ALA A 65 12.13 10.30 24.55
CA ALA A 65 12.82 9.32 25.38
C ALA A 65 12.00 8.95 26.64
N GLY A 66 11.26 9.92 27.18
CA GLY A 66 10.70 9.89 28.53
C GLY A 66 11.79 10.12 29.57
N TYR A 67 12.73 11.02 29.27
CA TYR A 67 13.78 11.42 30.21
C TYR A 67 13.18 12.21 31.38
N ASP A 68 13.74 12.01 32.57
CA ASP A 68 13.24 12.53 33.83
C ASP A 68 14.41 13.16 34.60
N SER A 69 14.60 14.46 34.39
CA SER A 69 15.68 15.26 34.96
C SER A 69 15.58 15.48 36.47
N SER A 70 14.60 14.88 37.15
CA SER A 70 14.58 14.79 38.62
C SER A 70 15.50 13.69 39.16
N LYS A 71 15.96 12.78 38.29
CA LYS A 71 16.85 11.67 38.64
C LYS A 71 18.31 12.04 38.40
N PRO A 72 19.26 11.44 39.15
CA PRO A 72 20.68 11.64 38.90
C PRO A 72 21.10 10.98 37.58
N ASP A 73 21.95 11.67 36.83
CA ASP A 73 22.47 11.23 35.53
C ASP A 73 23.57 10.18 35.66
N THR A 74 23.20 9.02 36.19
CA THR A 74 24.07 7.85 36.21
C THR A 74 24.12 7.19 34.83
N ALA A 75 25.25 6.60 34.47
CA ALA A 75 25.40 5.87 33.21
C ALA A 75 24.32 4.79 33.04
N GLU A 76 23.95 4.08 34.11
CA GLU A 76 22.88 3.08 34.10
C GLU A 76 21.51 3.68 33.75
N TYR A 77 21.17 4.84 34.32
CA TYR A 77 19.90 5.54 34.04
C TYR A 77 19.84 6.08 32.60
N LEU A 78 20.95 6.67 32.13
CA LEU A 78 21.07 7.17 30.76
C LEU A 78 21.01 6.02 29.73
N LEU A 79 21.77 4.94 29.90
CA LEU A 79 21.70 3.76 29.03
C LEU A 79 20.32 3.11 29.03
N SER A 80 19.66 3.02 30.19
CA SER A 80 18.29 2.50 30.29
C SER A 80 17.29 3.38 29.53
N THR A 81 17.45 4.70 29.59
CA THR A 81 16.63 5.68 28.86
C THR A 81 16.88 5.60 27.35
N LEU A 82 18.14 5.49 26.93
CA LEU A 82 18.54 5.30 25.53
C LEU A 82 18.02 3.98 24.96
N ASN A 83 18.12 2.86 25.70
CA ASN A 83 17.56 1.57 25.28
C ASN A 83 16.04 1.61 25.11
N ARG A 84 15.32 2.30 26.00
CA ARG A 84 13.87 2.52 25.88
C ARG A 84 13.53 3.39 24.67
N LEU A 85 14.33 4.43 24.38
CA LEU A 85 14.19 5.25 23.18
C LEU A 85 14.44 4.43 21.91
N ALA A 86 15.50 3.63 21.86
CA ALA A 86 15.81 2.74 20.74
C ALA A 86 14.68 1.74 20.48
N GLY A 87 14.08 1.16 21.53
CA GLY A 87 12.89 0.31 21.40
C GLY A 87 11.69 1.03 20.77
N LYS A 88 11.41 2.27 21.17
CA LYS A 88 10.37 3.12 20.53
C LYS A 88 10.69 3.40 19.06
N GLN A 89 11.95 3.74 18.75
CA GLN A 89 12.39 4.03 17.38
C GLN A 89 12.32 2.79 16.49
N MET A 90 12.70 1.61 16.99
CA MET A 90 12.59 0.34 16.29
C MET A 90 11.15 0.04 15.85
N ILE A 91 10.15 0.30 16.71
CA ILE A 91 8.74 0.14 16.36
C ILE A 91 8.36 1.05 15.18
N GLN A 92 8.91 2.27 15.11
CA GLN A 92 8.70 3.16 13.97
C GLN A 92 9.44 2.69 12.71
N VAL A 93 10.69 2.19 12.82
CA VAL A 93 11.43 1.59 11.71
C VAL A 93 10.67 0.41 11.09
N VAL A 94 10.08 -0.47 11.92
CA VAL A 94 9.26 -1.59 11.43
C VAL A 94 7.98 -1.09 10.74
N LYS A 95 7.30 -0.05 11.26
CA LYS A 95 6.14 0.56 10.60
C LYS A 95 6.50 1.22 9.27
N TRP A 96 7.63 1.93 9.22
CA TRP A 96 8.19 2.59 8.05
C TRP A 96 8.58 1.59 6.96
N ALA A 97 9.35 0.56 7.31
CA ALA A 97 9.74 -0.51 6.40
C ALA A 97 8.51 -1.21 5.79
N LYS A 98 7.42 -1.36 6.57
CA LYS A 98 6.14 -1.87 6.05
C LYS A 98 5.46 -0.95 5.04
N ILE A 99 5.79 0.33 4.90
CA ILE A 99 5.23 1.23 3.88
C ILE A 99 6.26 1.71 2.84
N LEU A 100 7.53 1.30 2.99
CA LEU A 100 8.62 1.56 2.05
C LEU A 100 8.36 0.85 0.71
N PRO A 101 8.34 1.56 -0.43
CA PRO A 101 8.17 0.95 -1.75
C PRO A 101 9.21 -0.14 -2.03
N GLY A 102 8.75 -1.28 -2.57
CA GLY A 102 9.61 -2.42 -2.89
C GLY A 102 9.95 -3.34 -1.71
N PHE A 103 9.97 -2.85 -0.46
CA PHE A 103 10.39 -3.66 0.69
C PHE A 103 9.46 -4.86 0.96
N ARG A 104 8.14 -4.69 0.76
CA ARG A 104 7.16 -5.79 0.85
C ARG A 104 7.31 -6.88 -0.21
N ASN A 105 8.08 -6.65 -1.28
CA ASN A 105 8.29 -7.62 -2.35
C ASN A 105 9.35 -8.67 -1.95
N LEU A 106 10.10 -8.43 -0.88
CA LEU A 106 11.07 -9.37 -0.33
C LEU A 106 10.37 -10.44 0.53
N PRO A 107 10.91 -11.66 0.63
CA PRO A 107 10.52 -12.65 1.65
C PRO A 107 10.48 -12.05 3.06
N LEU A 108 9.57 -12.55 3.91
CA LEU A 108 9.43 -12.05 5.28
C LEU A 108 10.72 -12.24 6.11
N GLU A 109 11.45 -13.34 5.88
CA GLU A 109 12.74 -13.61 6.50
C GLU A 109 13.79 -12.58 6.10
N ASP A 110 13.86 -12.21 4.81
CA ASP A 110 14.76 -11.15 4.32
C ASP A 110 14.38 -9.78 4.89
N GLN A 111 13.08 -9.46 4.98
CA GLN A 111 12.60 -8.22 5.60
C GLN A 111 13.05 -8.12 7.08
N ILE A 112 12.90 -9.20 7.84
CA ILE A 112 13.34 -9.28 9.25
C ILE A 112 14.87 -9.16 9.32
N THR A 113 15.60 -9.91 8.50
CA THR A 113 17.06 -9.93 8.46
C THR A 113 17.64 -8.55 8.13
N LEU A 114 17.12 -7.87 7.10
CA LEU A 114 17.56 -6.53 6.73
C LEU A 114 17.38 -5.53 7.87
N ILE A 115 16.25 -5.58 8.60
CA ILE A 115 16.03 -4.72 9.78
C ILE A 115 17.03 -5.09 10.91
N GLN A 116 17.19 -6.38 11.21
CA GLN A 116 18.10 -6.86 12.26
C GLN A 116 19.59 -6.54 12.01
N TYR A 117 20.03 -6.48 10.76
CA TYR A 117 21.41 -6.15 10.43
C TYR A 117 21.65 -4.63 10.25
N SER A 118 20.63 -3.87 9.83
CA SER A 118 20.79 -2.43 9.53
C SER A 118 20.40 -1.47 10.66
N TRP A 119 19.70 -1.93 11.72
CA TRP A 119 19.10 -1.02 12.70
C TRP A 119 20.07 -0.04 13.36
N MET A 120 21.29 -0.46 13.72
CA MET A 120 22.30 0.45 14.27
C MET A 120 22.68 1.55 13.28
N CYS A 121 22.87 1.20 12.00
CA CYS A 121 23.18 2.17 10.96
C CYS A 121 22.01 3.15 10.73
N LEU A 122 20.76 2.64 10.71
CA LEU A 122 19.56 3.47 10.59
C LEU A 122 19.38 4.41 11.79
N SER A 123 19.53 3.89 13.02
CA SER A 123 19.42 4.68 14.25
C SER A 123 20.50 5.75 14.36
N SER A 124 21.76 5.42 14.05
CA SER A 124 22.88 6.36 14.05
C SER A 124 22.73 7.42 12.95
N PHE A 125 22.34 7.03 11.73
CA PHE A 125 22.10 8.00 10.65
C PHE A 125 20.95 8.95 10.98
N ALA A 126 19.83 8.43 11.50
CA ALA A 126 18.71 9.25 11.94
C ALA A 126 19.07 10.17 13.13
N LEU A 127 19.95 9.73 14.03
CA LEU A 127 20.53 10.57 15.09
C LEU A 127 21.36 11.70 14.49
N SER A 128 22.33 11.40 13.61
CA SER A 128 23.16 12.41 12.92
C SER A 128 22.30 13.42 12.15
N TRP A 129 21.25 12.96 11.47
CA TRP A 129 20.29 13.83 10.78
C TRP A 129 19.55 14.76 11.74
N ARG A 130 19.08 14.25 12.89
CA ARG A 130 18.42 15.09 13.91
C ARG A 130 19.40 16.10 14.53
N SER A 131 20.63 15.70 14.84
CA SER A 131 21.67 16.61 15.36
C SER A 131 21.98 17.71 14.35
N TYR A 132 22.23 17.36 13.08
CA TYR A 132 22.42 18.34 12.02
C TYR A 132 21.24 19.33 11.93
N LYS A 133 20.01 18.82 11.83
CA LYS A 133 18.81 19.64 11.60
C LYS A 133 18.44 20.55 12.79
N HIS A 134 18.61 20.10 14.04
CA HIS A 134 18.09 20.82 15.21
C HIS A 134 19.18 21.53 16.02
N THR A 135 20.46 21.12 15.90
CA THR A 135 21.57 21.65 16.71
C THR A 135 22.76 22.09 15.86
N ASN A 136 22.64 22.13 14.53
CA ASN A 136 23.75 22.36 13.59
C ASN A 136 24.95 21.43 13.84
N SER A 137 24.68 20.20 14.28
CA SER A 137 25.67 19.20 14.71
C SER A 137 26.50 19.57 15.95
N GLN A 138 26.10 20.57 16.74
CA GLN A 138 26.80 20.94 17.99
C GLN A 138 26.50 19.98 19.15
N PHE A 139 25.36 19.28 19.13
CA PHE A 139 24.89 18.42 20.22
C PHE A 139 24.23 17.15 19.66
N LEU A 140 24.30 16.04 20.39
CA LEU A 140 23.65 14.78 20.02
C LEU A 140 22.15 14.82 20.35
N TYR A 141 21.30 15.02 19.33
CA TYR A 141 19.86 15.14 19.47
C TYR A 141 19.17 13.76 19.46
N PHE A 142 19.26 13.03 20.59
CA PHE A 142 18.62 11.72 20.73
C PHE A 142 17.09 11.84 20.61
N ALA A 143 16.48 12.76 21.37
CA ALA A 143 15.07 13.08 21.36
C ALA A 143 14.85 14.55 21.81
N PRO A 144 13.65 15.14 21.66
CA PRO A 144 13.41 16.54 22.08
C PRO A 144 13.56 16.76 23.59
N ASP A 145 13.41 15.70 24.38
CA ASP A 145 13.61 15.65 25.83
C ASP A 145 14.97 15.08 26.25
N LEU A 146 15.86 14.75 25.30
CA LEU A 146 17.16 14.15 25.58
C LEU A 146 18.20 14.58 24.53
N ILE A 147 19.02 15.57 24.91
CA ILE A 147 20.08 16.16 24.09
C ILE A 147 21.37 16.08 24.91
N PHE A 148 22.44 15.53 24.33
CA PHE A 148 23.76 15.44 24.99
C PHE A 148 24.75 16.45 24.41
N ASP A 149 25.55 17.01 25.30
CA ASP A 149 26.82 17.69 24.99
C ASP A 149 27.94 16.67 24.69
N GLU A 150 29.02 17.10 24.05
CA GLU A 150 30.18 16.26 23.68
C GLU A 150 31.23 16.17 24.81
#